data_AF-A0A8X6XAI8-F1
#
_entry.id   AF-A0A8X6XAI8-F1
#
_cell.length_a   1.000
_cell.length_b   1.000
_cell.length_c   1.000
_cell.angle_alpha   90.00
_cell.angle_beta   90.00
_cell.angle_gamma   90.00
#
_symmetry.space_group_name_H-M   'P 1'
#
loop_
_entity.id
_entity.type
_entity.pdbx_description
1 polymer ?
#
loop_
_entity_poly.entity_id
_entity_poly.type
_entity_poly.pdbx_seq_one_letter_code
_entity_poly.pdbx_strand_id
1 'polypeptide(L)'
;MSELFEDISLADPAFYKSGPIDVLLGVDLTLPLLKGQTLSLGKDKPLAIRSELDWIIGGKPNSSGQNSLHVNHLQSASDQLIIKF
;
A
#
# COMPACT_ATOMS: atom_id res chain seq x y z
N MET A 1 14.25 2.51 7.13
CA MET A 1 13.22 1.88 6.26
C MET A 1 13.40 2.30 4.81
N SER A 2 13.68 3.58 4.54
CA SER A 2 14.13 4.07 3.22
C SER A 2 15.38 3.33 2.70
N GLU A 3 16.35 3.03 3.58
CA GLU A 3 17.60 2.34 3.22
C GLU A 3 17.41 0.93 2.65
N LEU A 4 16.25 0.28 2.84
CA LEU A 4 16.01 -1.07 2.31
C LEU A 4 15.64 -1.10 0.81
N PHE A 5 15.35 0.06 0.23
CA PHE A 5 14.80 0.18 -1.13
C PHE A 5 15.49 1.28 -1.94
N GLU A 6 16.75 1.62 -1.64
CA GLU A 6 17.47 2.73 -2.30
C GLU A 6 17.65 2.52 -3.81
N ASP A 7 17.68 1.26 -4.26
CA ASP A 7 17.89 0.90 -5.66
C ASP A 7 16.60 0.77 -6.48
N ILE A 8 15.43 1.04 -5.89
CA ILE A 8 14.14 0.94 -6.59
C ILE A 8 13.36 2.26 -6.57
N SER A 9 12.76 2.59 -7.73
CA SER A 9 11.83 3.71 -7.83
C SER A 9 10.50 3.31 -7.18
N LEU A 10 10.08 4.06 -6.15
CA LEU A 10 8.85 3.81 -5.41
C LEU A 10 7.67 4.59 -5.98
N ALA A 11 6.49 3.99 -5.91
CA ALA A 11 5.23 4.64 -6.30
C ALA A 11 4.93 5.89 -5.46
N ASP A 12 5.25 5.81 -4.16
CA ASP A 12 5.25 6.95 -3.26
C ASP A 12 6.65 7.06 -2.62
N PRO A 13 7.49 8.01 -3.08
CA PRO A 13 8.81 8.26 -2.49
C PRO A 13 8.76 8.68 -1.01
N ALA A 14 7.62 9.16 -0.52
CA ALA A 14 7.41 9.61 0.85
C ALA A 14 6.63 8.60 1.71
N PHE A 15 6.45 7.35 1.27
CA PHE A 15 5.63 6.32 1.96
C PHE A 15 5.98 6.07 3.44
N TYR A 16 7.21 6.41 3.85
CA TYR A 16 7.70 6.28 5.22
C TYR A 16 7.27 7.43 6.14
N LYS A 17 6.65 8.48 5.59
CA LYS A 17 6.10 9.62 6.34
C LYS A 17 4.59 9.48 6.40
N SER A 18 4.03 9.59 7.60
CA SER A 18 2.58 9.66 7.75
C SER A 18 2.04 10.97 7.14
N GLY A 19 0.94 10.87 6.40
CA GLY A 19 0.27 12.00 5.75
C GLY A 19 -1.22 11.70 5.54
N PRO A 20 -1.99 12.69 5.05
CA PRO A 20 -3.36 12.46 4.60
C PRO A 20 -3.40 11.47 3.44
N ILE A 21 -4.52 10.76 3.28
CA ILE A 21 -4.73 9.85 2.15
C ILE A 21 -5.01 10.68 0.90
N ASP A 22 -4.15 10.57 -0.11
CA ASP A 22 -4.32 11.28 -1.38
C ASP A 22 -5.35 10.58 -2.30
N VAL A 23 -5.31 9.25 -2.37
CA VAL A 23 -6.16 8.43 -3.25
C VAL A 23 -6.53 7.11 -2.58
N LEU A 24 -7.80 6.69 -2.72
CA LEU A 24 -8.29 5.36 -2.34
C LEU A 24 -8.73 4.62 -3.61
N LEU A 25 -8.12 3.48 -3.90
CA LEU A 25 -8.39 2.68 -5.09
C LEU A 25 -9.25 1.45 -4.76
N GLY A 26 -10.28 1.21 -5.57
CA GLY A 26 -11.05 -0.03 -5.55
C GLY A 26 -10.23 -1.23 -6.06
N VAL A 27 -10.70 -2.45 -5.76
CA VAL A 27 -10.01 -3.69 -6.17
C VAL A 27 -10.01 -3.89 -7.68
N ASP A 28 -11.07 -3.43 -8.34
CA ASP A 28 -11.26 -3.41 -9.79
C ASP A 28 -10.19 -2.57 -10.50
N LEU A 29 -9.80 -1.44 -9.92
CA LEU A 29 -8.70 -0.60 -10.42
C LEU A 29 -7.33 -1.09 -9.93
N THR A 30 -7.26 -1.68 -8.73
CA THR A 30 -5.98 -2.08 -8.13
C THR A 30 -5.38 -3.31 -8.81
N LEU A 31 -6.17 -4.35 -9.10
CA LEU A 31 -5.65 -5.60 -9.65
C LEU A 31 -4.97 -5.43 -11.02
N PRO A 32 -5.52 -4.67 -11.99
CA PRO A 32 -4.84 -4.42 -13.27
C PRO A 32 -3.53 -3.64 -13.14
N LEU A 33 -3.36 -2.86 -12.06
CA LEU A 33 -2.12 -2.10 -11.86
C LEU A 33 -0.97 -2.99 -11.40
N LEU A 34 -1.22 -4.20 -10.87
CA LEU A 34 -0.19 -5.09 -10.37
C LEU A 34 0.49 -5.85 -11.51
N LYS A 35 1.83 -5.83 -11.56
CA LYS A 35 2.64 -6.52 -12.57
C LYS A 35 3.14 -7.90 -12.13
N GLY A 36 2.82 -8.33 -10.92
CA GLY A 36 3.14 -9.66 -10.39
C GLY A 36 4.59 -9.89 -9.98
N GLN A 37 5.55 -9.07 -10.41
CA GLN A 37 6.93 -9.13 -9.92
C GLN A 37 6.99 -8.67 -8.46
N THR A 38 7.69 -9.45 -7.62
CA THR A 38 7.85 -9.13 -6.19
C THR A 38 9.31 -9.18 -5.77
N LEU A 39 9.67 -8.35 -4.79
CA LEU A 39 10.96 -8.34 -4.11
C LEU A 39 10.71 -8.52 -2.62
N SER A 40 11.09 -9.68 -2.08
CA SER A 40 10.98 -9.98 -0.66
C SER A 40 12.34 -9.84 0.02
N LEU A 41 12.36 -9.17 1.17
CA LEU A 41 13.56 -8.98 1.98
C LEU A 41 13.75 -10.09 3.04
N GLY A 42 12.93 -11.14 2.98
CA GLY A 42 12.90 -12.26 3.90
C GLY A 42 11.65 -12.31 4.77
N LYS A 43 11.62 -13.32 5.66
CA LYS A 43 10.49 -13.56 6.57
C LYS A 43 10.28 -12.36 7.50
N ASP A 44 9.02 -11.99 7.71
CA ASP A 44 8.57 -10.89 8.59
C ASP A 44 9.05 -9.48 8.20
N LYS A 45 9.57 -9.30 6.99
CA LYS A 45 9.91 -7.99 6.43
C LYS A 45 8.89 -7.52 5.39
N PRO A 46 8.89 -6.22 5.05
CA PRO A 46 8.08 -5.71 3.94
C PRO A 46 8.44 -6.39 2.61
N LEU A 47 7.44 -6.43 1.75
CA LEU A 47 7.48 -6.92 0.39
C LEU A 47 7.29 -5.73 -0.56
N ALA A 48 8.11 -5.63 -1.60
CA ALA A 48 7.84 -4.72 -2.69
C ALA A 48 7.14 -5.47 -3.84
N ILE A 49 6.11 -4.87 -4.43
CA ILE A 49 5.38 -5.40 -5.57
C ILE A 49 5.46 -4.40 -6.70
N ARG A 50 5.83 -4.86 -7.90
CA ARG A 50 5.87 -4.02 -9.10
C ARG A 50 4.45 -3.70 -9.56
N SER A 51 4.19 -2.43 -9.86
CA SER A 51 2.93 -1.96 -10.44
C SER A 51 3.15 -1.06 -11.67
N GLU A 52 2.08 -0.62 -12.31
CA GLU A 52 2.11 0.46 -13.30
C GLU A 52 2.54 1.81 -12.70
N LEU A 53 2.32 2.01 -11.40
CA LEU A 53 2.68 3.22 -10.67
C LEU A 53 4.07 3.13 -10.02
N ASP A 54 4.94 2.23 -10.49
CA ASP A 54 6.20 1.83 -9.85
C ASP A 54 6.06 0.86 -8.65
N TRP A 55 7.08 0.73 -7.80
CA TRP A 55 7.11 -0.27 -6.73
C TRP A 55 6.27 0.17 -5.53
N ILE A 56 5.34 -0.71 -5.13
CA ILE A 56 4.48 -0.54 -3.95
C ILE A 56 5.08 -1.36 -2.81
N ILE A 57 5.19 -0.78 -1.61
CA ILE A 57 5.65 -1.47 -0.41
C ILE A 57 4.44 -1.94 0.41
N GLY A 58 4.38 -3.25 0.68
CA GLY A 58 3.36 -3.88 1.50
C GLY A 58 3.96 -4.71 2.63
N GLY A 59 3.14 -5.05 3.62
CA GLY A 59 3.55 -5.86 4.76
C GLY A 59 3.76 -5.05 6.04
N LYS A 60 4.07 -5.76 7.13
CA LYS A 60 4.23 -5.13 8.44
C LYS A 60 5.58 -4.42 8.51
N PRO A 61 5.64 -3.13 8.85
CA PRO A 61 6.88 -2.56 9.33
C PRO A 61 7.25 -3.26 10.65
N ASN A 62 8.55 -3.42 10.90
CA ASN A 62 9.07 -3.93 12.16
C ASN A 62 8.81 -2.89 13.27
N SER A 63 7.57 -2.77 13.72
CA SER A 63 7.18 -1.83 14.76
C SER A 63 6.57 -2.60 15.93
N SER A 64 7.30 -2.63 17.04
CA SER A 64 6.79 -2.98 18.37
C SER A 64 5.77 -1.96 18.91
N GLY A 65 5.40 -0.96 18.11
CA GLY A 65 4.39 0.04 18.42
C GLY A 65 3.04 -0.27 17.76
N GLN A 66 1.95 -0.04 18.48
CA GLN A 66 0.60 -0.13 17.94
C GLN A 66 0.41 0.93 16.84
N ASN A 67 0.41 0.50 15.57
CA ASN A 67 -0.06 1.34 14.48
C ASN A 67 -1.59 1.36 14.53
N SER A 68 -2.18 2.36 15.19
CA SER A 68 -3.62 2.60 15.09
C SER A 68 -3.91 3.20 13.72
N LEU A 69 -4.55 2.40 12.86
CA LEU A 69 -5.07 2.85 11.57
C LEU A 69 -6.44 3.48 11.85
N HIS A 70 -6.47 4.79 12.04
CA HIS A 70 -7.72 5.54 12.16
C HIS A 70 -8.21 5.93 10.75
N VAL A 71 -9.09 5.10 10.21
CA VAL A 71 -9.91 5.44 9.04
C VAL A 71 -11.22 6.03 9.53
N ASN A 72 -11.66 7.15 8.96
CA ASN A 72 -13.00 7.67 9.20
C ASN A 72 -14.01 6.56 8.86
N HIS A 73 -14.80 6.17 9.86
CA HIS A 73 -15.77 5.08 9.79
C HIS A 73 -16.84 5.36 8.73
N LEU A 74 -16.58 4.97 7.48
CA LEU A 74 -17.62 4.84 6.47
C LEU A 74 -18.26 3.47 6.66
N GLN A 75 -19.30 3.45 7.49
CA GLN A 75 -20.23 2.33 7.54
C GLN A 75 -21.06 2.38 6.24
N SER A 76 -20.61 1.66 5.23
CA SER A 76 -21.37 1.47 3.99
C SER A 76 -21.55 -0.01 3.77
N ALA A 77 -22.79 -0.43 3.50
CA ALA A 77 -23.07 -1.79 3.09
C ALA A 77 -22.35 -2.05 1.76
N SER A 78 -21.81 -3.27 1.58
CA SER A 78 -21.06 -3.67 0.37
C SER A 78 -21.81 -3.34 -0.92
N ASP A 79 -23.13 -3.41 -0.89
CA ASP A 79 -24.02 -3.12 -2.01
C ASP A 79 -24.05 -1.63 -2.42
N GLN A 80 -23.70 -0.71 -1.52
CA GLN A 80 -23.65 0.73 -1.80
C GLN A 80 -22.30 1.19 -2.38
N LEU A 81 -21.25 0.37 -2.27
CA LEU A 81 -19.96 0.63 -2.91
C LEU A 81 -20.03 0.44 -4.43
N ILE A 82 -20.89 -0.48 -4.90
CA ILE A 82 -21.04 -0.82 -6.34
C ILE A 82 -21.77 0.28 -7.12
N ILE A 83 -22.57 1.11 -6.46
CA ILE A 83 -23.40 2.14 -7.11
C ILE A 83 -22.69 3.51 -7.15
N LYS A 84 -21.61 3.67 -6.38
CA LYS A 84 -20.94 4.97 -6.19
C LYS A 84 -19.63 5.13 -6.97
N PHE A 85 -19.24 4.09 -7.73
CA PHE A 85 -18.17 4.09 -8.72
C PHE A 85 -18.75 3.58 -10.05
#